data_AF-D3QAM6-F1
#
_entry.id   AF-D3QAM6-F1
#
_cell.length_a   1.000
_cell.length_b   1.000
_cell.length_c   1.000
_cell.angle_alpha   90.00
_cell.angle_beta   90.00
_cell.angle_gamma   90.00
#
_symmetry.space_group_name_H-M   'P 1'
#
loop_
_entity.id
_entity.type
_entity.pdbx_description
1 polymer ?
#
loop_
_entity_poly.entity_id
_entity_poly.type
_entity_poly.pdbx_seq_one_letter_code
_entity_poly.pdbx_strand_id
1 'polypeptide(L)'
;MDAEAARLSPSPEPLTPPPLSRAWLRRFETPYMTVSLVIVAIAAVLAARRPWGIDFWVHATAVERLSRDLLDPGGLQISGVTSESSYYSPYSVVVALLTRVTGASAVSALSLMAPILVALLCFGFYRFVRLFHSGVWFPVFALAVTLTLWGIDMWAWSGFLSVYSLPIGLPLPSVVASALMFLVWTMLARAFDDPRAWRWAGLASLATLIVLVHQLTALNTAIGCVAIAIWKLPKLDSRVIPGLLACVASCVLLAISWPYYSVVSLLGSSAIDGSHGVLYDQMWLYQGLIVLALPALWLRFRRDRRDVFVWMAALGFLVVAAGWFTGHYTYARALPLLMLAAQLALVLEIYRLRDINLQAKIWTYATTAACVLSLALNCGNVLYVLPPSETLAKVQFHLGRNPVPPDYGWLRDFTATNDVIVTDDLYARRIVTAHGLFTVAPGWEDPVVADTTDRAEAEERFFATDSPKQRSDITMTYGVDWVLDVPEGPEYNPASGDSSLVAIGPDGQRLYRLGV
;
A
#
# COMPACT_ATOMS: atom_id res chain seq x y z
N MET A 1 -13.55 -74.04 -48.68
CA MET A 1 -12.62 -74.98 -48.04
C MET A 1 -11.24 -74.37 -48.20
N ASP A 2 -10.88 -73.45 -47.31
CA ASP A 2 -10.17 -73.71 -46.02
C ASP A 2 -8.65 -73.77 -46.31
N ALA A 3 -7.71 -73.20 -45.56
CA ALA A 3 -7.66 -72.56 -44.25
C ALA A 3 -6.39 -71.67 -44.25
N GLU A 4 -6.45 -70.42 -43.80
CA GLU A 4 -6.09 -69.98 -42.44
C GLU A 4 -4.57 -69.95 -42.15
N ALA A 5 -3.96 -68.81 -42.50
CA ALA A 5 -2.62 -68.42 -42.07
C ALA A 5 -2.70 -67.63 -40.76
N ALA A 6 -1.94 -68.10 -39.76
CA ALA A 6 -1.83 -67.52 -38.43
C ALA A 6 -1.41 -66.04 -38.47
N ARG A 7 -2.25 -65.16 -37.91
CA ARG A 7 -1.93 -63.76 -37.63
C ARG A 7 -1.17 -63.66 -36.31
N LEU A 8 0.13 -63.33 -36.39
CA LEU A 8 0.90 -62.82 -35.26
C LEU A 8 0.45 -61.38 -34.97
N SER A 9 -0.12 -61.16 -33.79
CA SER A 9 -0.45 -59.83 -33.26
C SER A 9 0.83 -59.11 -32.81
N PRO A 10 1.08 -57.85 -33.20
CA PRO A 10 2.19 -57.10 -32.65
C PRO A 10 1.88 -56.66 -31.21
N SER A 11 2.85 -56.87 -30.32
CA SER A 11 2.80 -56.43 -28.92
C SER A 11 2.59 -54.90 -28.82
N PRO A 12 1.81 -54.41 -27.83
CA PRO A 12 1.60 -52.98 -27.67
C PRO A 12 2.91 -52.30 -27.25
N GLU A 13 3.33 -51.34 -28.06
CA GLU A 13 4.45 -50.45 -27.78
C GLU A 13 4.15 -49.62 -26.52
N PRO A 14 5.08 -49.52 -25.55
CA PRO A 14 4.85 -48.73 -24.34
C PRO A 14 4.70 -47.24 -24.71
N LEU A 15 3.52 -46.68 -24.42
CA LEU A 15 3.24 -45.25 -24.54
C LEU A 15 4.20 -44.44 -23.66
N THR A 16 5.29 -43.95 -24.23
CA THR A 16 6.10 -42.91 -23.59
C THR A 16 5.26 -41.64 -23.48
N PRO A 17 5.06 -41.06 -22.27
CA PRO A 17 4.35 -39.81 -22.13
C PRO A 17 5.07 -38.73 -22.94
N PRO A 18 4.34 -37.83 -23.62
CA PRO A 18 4.96 -36.74 -24.36
C PRO A 18 5.81 -35.91 -23.38
N PRO A 19 7.02 -35.48 -23.79
CA PRO A 19 7.83 -34.61 -22.95
C PRO A 19 7.00 -33.37 -22.59
N LEU A 20 6.84 -33.10 -21.29
CA LEU A 20 6.20 -31.89 -20.78
C LEU A 20 6.73 -30.69 -21.57
N SER A 21 5.87 -30.07 -22.38
CA SER A 21 6.33 -29.08 -23.35
C SER A 21 7.04 -27.93 -22.62
N ARG A 22 8.29 -27.64 -23.01
CA ARG A 22 9.07 -26.47 -22.57
C ARG A 22 8.41 -25.12 -22.95
N ALA A 23 7.24 -25.14 -23.58
CA ALA A 23 6.47 -23.97 -23.98
C ALA A 23 6.01 -23.10 -22.79
N TRP A 24 5.79 -23.70 -21.61
CA TRP A 24 5.46 -22.92 -20.41
C TRP A 24 6.68 -22.19 -19.86
N LEU A 25 7.88 -22.80 -19.93
CA LEU A 25 9.15 -22.16 -19.57
C LEU A 25 9.50 -21.00 -20.50
N ARG A 26 9.19 -21.09 -21.81
CA ARG A 26 9.36 -19.97 -22.75
C ARG A 26 8.54 -18.72 -22.40
N ARG A 27 7.45 -18.87 -21.63
CA ARG A 27 6.71 -17.70 -21.13
C ARG A 27 7.46 -16.95 -20.04
N PHE A 28 8.42 -17.58 -19.36
CA PHE A 28 9.31 -16.98 -18.35
C PHE A 28 10.55 -16.30 -18.94
N GLU A 29 10.76 -16.35 -20.26
CA GLU A 29 11.94 -15.82 -20.96
C GLU A 29 11.88 -14.32 -21.26
N THR A 30 11.12 -13.53 -20.49
CA THR A 30 11.17 -12.06 -20.65
C THR A 30 12.06 -11.44 -19.58
N PRO A 31 12.92 -10.45 -19.93
CA PRO A 31 13.74 -9.75 -18.95
C PRO A 31 12.93 -9.20 -17.77
N TYR A 32 11.71 -8.76 -18.05
CA TYR A 32 10.78 -8.26 -17.03
C TYR A 32 10.42 -9.30 -15.97
N MET A 33 10.22 -10.57 -16.34
CA MET A 33 9.92 -11.61 -15.36
C MET A 33 11.12 -11.94 -14.48
N THR A 34 12.33 -11.92 -15.04
CA THR A 34 13.55 -12.09 -14.24
C THR A 34 13.71 -10.96 -13.23
N VAL A 35 13.55 -9.71 -13.69
CA VAL A 35 13.59 -8.52 -12.80
C VAL A 35 12.48 -8.60 -11.74
N SER A 36 11.26 -8.99 -12.13
CA SER A 36 10.14 -9.13 -11.19
C SER A 36 10.41 -10.21 -10.14
N LEU A 37 11.00 -11.34 -10.52
CA LEU A 37 11.37 -12.41 -9.58
C LEU A 37 12.41 -11.92 -8.57
N VAL A 38 13.40 -11.14 -9.02
CA VAL A 38 14.39 -10.52 -8.13
C VAL A 38 13.72 -9.56 -7.16
N ILE A 39 12.82 -8.69 -7.64
CA ILE A 39 12.08 -7.74 -6.79
C ILE A 39 11.20 -8.48 -5.78
N VAL A 40 10.55 -9.58 -6.17
CA VAL A 40 9.77 -10.44 -5.26
C VAL A 40 10.68 -11.11 -4.21
N ALA A 41 11.87 -11.56 -4.59
CA ALA A 41 12.83 -12.12 -3.66
C ALA A 41 13.31 -11.06 -2.65
N ILE A 42 13.59 -9.84 -3.09
CA ILE A 42 13.89 -8.70 -2.20
C ILE A 42 12.73 -8.44 -1.25
N ALA A 43 11.49 -8.43 -1.75
CA ALA A 43 10.29 -8.26 -0.93
C ALA A 43 10.14 -9.36 0.14
N ALA A 44 10.51 -10.60 -0.17
CA ALA A 44 10.50 -11.69 0.80
C ALA A 44 11.57 -11.51 1.90
N VAL A 45 12.76 -11.01 1.54
CA VAL A 45 13.80 -10.68 2.53
C VAL A 45 13.35 -9.52 3.43
N LEU A 46 12.78 -8.46 2.85
CA LEU A 46 12.20 -7.36 3.61
C LEU A 46 11.07 -7.85 4.52
N ALA A 47 10.23 -8.78 4.05
CA ALA A 47 9.18 -9.40 4.87
C ALA A 47 9.70 -10.15 6.09
N ALA A 48 10.86 -10.80 5.95
CA ALA A 48 11.53 -11.47 7.07
C ALA A 48 12.16 -10.46 8.04
N ARG A 49 12.67 -9.32 7.54
CA ARG A 49 13.32 -8.26 8.33
C ARG A 49 12.35 -7.29 9.00
N ARG A 50 11.16 -7.13 8.42
CA ARG A 50 10.07 -6.25 8.89
C ARG A 50 10.47 -4.79 9.14
N PRO A 51 11.12 -4.09 8.18
CA PRO A 51 11.44 -2.67 8.32
C PRO A 51 10.21 -1.79 8.03
N TRP A 52 9.11 -2.07 8.72
CA TRP A 52 7.82 -1.51 8.37
C TRP A 52 7.65 -0.08 8.88
N GLY A 53 7.09 0.77 8.04
CA GLY A 53 6.75 2.15 8.41
C GLY A 53 5.61 2.19 9.43
N ILE A 54 5.36 3.37 10.00
CA ILE A 54 4.43 3.53 11.12
C ILE A 54 3.00 3.06 10.79
N ASP A 55 2.49 3.32 9.59
CA ASP A 55 1.13 2.93 9.17
C ASP A 55 0.91 1.41 9.09
N PHE A 56 1.98 0.61 9.04
CA PHE A 56 1.86 -0.84 9.08
C PHE A 56 1.10 -1.31 10.32
N TRP A 57 1.33 -0.64 11.44
CA TRP A 57 0.85 -1.09 12.74
C TRP A 57 -0.65 -0.95 12.90
N VAL A 58 -1.28 0.11 12.39
CA VAL A 58 -2.75 0.22 12.39
C VAL A 58 -3.42 -0.87 11.55
N HIS A 59 -2.80 -1.28 10.44
CA HIS A 59 -3.29 -2.42 9.66
C HIS A 59 -3.08 -3.75 10.37
N ALA A 60 -1.95 -3.89 11.08
CA ALA A 60 -1.71 -5.06 11.92
C ALA A 60 -2.74 -5.14 13.06
N THR A 61 -3.11 -4.02 13.69
CA THR A 61 -4.22 -3.92 14.65
C THR A 61 -5.54 -4.37 14.05
N ALA A 62 -5.88 -3.91 12.84
CA ALA A 62 -7.12 -4.34 12.18
C ALA A 62 -7.16 -5.85 11.94
N VAL A 63 -6.05 -6.43 11.49
CA VAL A 63 -5.89 -7.88 11.31
C VAL A 63 -5.99 -8.62 12.64
N GLU A 64 -5.38 -8.08 13.69
CA GLU A 64 -5.39 -8.61 15.06
C GLU A 64 -6.84 -8.75 15.55
N ARG A 65 -7.62 -7.66 15.52
CA ARG A 65 -9.03 -7.64 15.94
C ARG A 65 -9.88 -8.63 15.15
N LEU A 66 -9.81 -8.56 13.82
CA LEU A 66 -10.56 -9.45 12.91
C LEU A 66 -10.18 -10.93 13.08
N SER A 67 -8.93 -11.22 13.47
CA SER A 67 -8.49 -12.62 13.66
C SER A 67 -9.16 -13.26 14.88
N ARG A 68 -9.59 -12.46 15.85
CA ARG A 68 -10.32 -12.92 17.05
C ARG A 68 -11.79 -13.13 16.71
N ASP A 69 -12.45 -12.09 16.23
CA ASP A 69 -13.85 -12.10 15.84
C ASP A 69 -14.04 -11.37 14.50
N LEU A 70 -14.55 -12.10 13.51
CA LEU A 70 -14.83 -11.54 12.18
C LEU A 70 -16.17 -10.81 12.14
N LEU A 71 -17.12 -11.14 13.00
CA LEU A 71 -18.46 -10.53 12.96
C LEU A 71 -18.48 -9.24 13.76
N ASP A 72 -17.83 -9.23 14.92
CA ASP A 72 -17.70 -8.03 15.75
C ASP A 72 -16.27 -7.88 16.29
N PRO A 73 -15.34 -7.32 15.49
CA PRO A 73 -13.95 -7.15 15.90
C PRO A 73 -13.75 -6.13 17.04
N GLY A 74 -14.81 -5.40 17.42
CA GLY A 74 -14.76 -4.29 18.37
C GLY A 74 -14.01 -3.06 17.83
N GLY A 75 -13.81 -2.08 18.71
CA GLY A 75 -13.05 -0.85 18.42
C GLY A 75 -11.63 -1.15 17.94
N LEU A 76 -11.11 -0.32 17.03
CA LEU A 76 -9.78 -0.53 16.46
C LEU A 76 -8.68 -0.32 17.52
N GLN A 77 -8.68 0.87 18.15
CA GLN A 77 -7.63 1.33 19.07
C GLN A 77 -8.10 1.53 20.50
N ILE A 78 -9.40 1.77 20.69
CA ILE A 78 -10.02 2.12 21.98
C ILE A 78 -11.04 1.05 22.37
N SER A 79 -11.02 0.66 23.65
CA SER A 79 -11.97 -0.30 24.20
C SER A 79 -13.38 0.29 24.29
N GLY A 80 -14.41 -0.54 24.05
CA GLY A 80 -15.81 -0.14 24.18
C GLY A 80 -16.35 0.79 23.09
N VAL A 81 -15.57 1.05 22.03
CA VAL A 81 -16.01 1.80 20.84
C VAL A 81 -16.55 0.84 19.78
N THR A 82 -17.42 1.33 18.90
CA THR A 82 -18.04 0.54 17.82
C THR A 82 -16.99 -0.09 16.90
N SER A 83 -17.36 -1.17 16.22
CA SER A 83 -16.51 -1.85 15.23
C SER A 83 -16.50 -1.18 13.86
N GLU A 84 -16.96 0.07 13.75
CA GLU A 84 -16.97 0.80 12.49
C GLU A 84 -15.57 1.34 12.17
N SER A 85 -14.88 0.75 11.19
CA SER A 85 -13.56 1.23 10.78
C SER A 85 -13.23 0.94 9.33
N SER A 86 -12.71 1.95 8.61
CA SER A 86 -12.21 1.81 7.25
C SER A 86 -10.99 0.88 7.15
N TYR A 87 -10.34 0.58 8.28
CA TYR A 87 -9.25 -0.39 8.36
C TYR A 87 -9.73 -1.85 8.32
N TYR A 88 -11.02 -2.12 8.58
CA TYR A 88 -11.65 -3.44 8.40
C TYR A 88 -12.06 -3.65 6.94
N SER A 89 -11.05 -3.70 6.07
CA SER A 89 -11.19 -3.88 4.62
C SER A 89 -11.25 -5.36 4.21
N PRO A 90 -11.68 -5.69 2.97
CA PRO A 90 -11.59 -7.05 2.44
C PRO A 90 -10.16 -7.63 2.50
N TYR A 91 -9.14 -6.77 2.35
CA TYR A 91 -7.75 -7.19 2.48
C TYR A 91 -7.43 -7.61 3.92
N SER A 92 -7.82 -6.80 4.91
CA SER A 92 -7.61 -7.08 6.33
C SER A 92 -8.31 -8.39 6.75
N VAL A 93 -9.53 -8.63 6.23
CA VAL A 93 -10.28 -9.89 6.45
C VAL A 93 -9.52 -11.10 5.91
N VAL A 94 -8.98 -11.03 4.69
CA VAL A 94 -8.19 -12.13 4.11
C VAL A 94 -6.94 -12.42 4.93
N VAL A 95 -6.24 -11.39 5.41
CA VAL A 95 -5.05 -11.56 6.25
C VAL A 95 -5.41 -12.09 7.65
N ALA A 96 -6.55 -11.67 8.21
CA ALA A 96 -7.07 -12.20 9.48
C ALA A 96 -7.43 -13.69 9.35
N LEU A 97 -8.02 -14.12 8.24
CA LEU A 97 -8.25 -15.53 7.95
C LEU A 97 -6.93 -16.31 7.84
N LEU A 98 -5.90 -15.74 7.22
CA LEU A 98 -4.56 -16.35 7.19
C LEU A 98 -3.99 -16.50 8.62
N THR A 99 -4.15 -15.49 9.46
CA THR A 99 -3.77 -15.52 10.89
C THR A 99 -4.46 -16.69 11.59
N ARG A 100 -5.78 -16.84 11.42
CA ARG A 100 -6.57 -17.94 12.00
C ARG A 100 -6.14 -19.33 11.52
N VAL A 101 -5.84 -19.48 10.22
CA VAL A 101 -5.47 -20.77 9.62
C VAL A 101 -4.04 -21.18 9.98
N THR A 102 -3.13 -20.23 10.08
CA THR A 102 -1.70 -20.51 10.29
C THR A 102 -1.26 -20.44 11.75
N GLY A 103 -2.03 -19.77 12.60
CA GLY A 103 -1.61 -19.42 13.97
C GLY A 103 -0.50 -18.36 14.03
N ALA A 104 -0.11 -17.78 12.88
CA ALA A 104 0.87 -16.70 12.86
C ALA A 104 0.29 -15.44 13.54
N SER A 105 1.14 -14.59 14.11
CA SER A 105 0.69 -13.28 14.61
C SER A 105 0.19 -12.38 13.48
N ALA A 106 -0.71 -11.43 13.76
CA ALA A 106 -1.20 -10.44 12.79
C ALA A 106 -0.06 -9.72 12.06
N VAL A 107 0.97 -9.29 12.79
CA VAL A 107 2.21 -8.71 12.25
C VAL A 107 2.90 -9.66 11.27
N SER A 108 3.04 -10.93 11.62
CA SER A 108 3.69 -11.92 10.75
C SER A 108 2.86 -12.21 9.50
N ALA A 109 1.56 -12.45 9.65
CA ALA A 109 0.65 -12.72 8.55
C ALA A 109 0.60 -11.55 7.56
N LEU A 110 0.51 -10.31 8.05
CA LEU A 110 0.54 -9.11 7.22
C LEU A 110 1.89 -8.95 6.51
N SER A 111 3.00 -9.18 7.22
CA SER A 111 4.35 -9.14 6.63
C SER A 111 4.50 -10.12 5.45
N LEU A 112 3.96 -11.34 5.58
CA LEU A 112 4.02 -12.39 4.56
C LEU A 112 3.26 -12.02 3.27
N MET A 113 2.36 -11.03 3.33
CA MET A 113 1.68 -10.53 2.12
C MET A 113 2.61 -9.74 1.21
N ALA A 114 3.69 -9.14 1.72
CA ALA A 114 4.60 -8.30 0.92
C ALA A 114 5.07 -8.95 -0.40
N PRO A 115 5.69 -10.15 -0.43
CA PRO A 115 6.08 -10.78 -1.70
C PRO A 115 4.90 -11.10 -2.63
N ILE A 116 3.73 -11.45 -2.07
CA ILE A 116 2.51 -11.75 -2.86
C ILE A 116 2.00 -10.48 -3.53
N LEU A 117 1.91 -9.38 -2.78
CA LEU A 117 1.45 -8.09 -3.30
C LEU A 117 2.41 -7.51 -4.33
N VAL A 118 3.72 -7.67 -4.13
CA VAL A 118 4.74 -7.26 -5.11
C VAL A 118 4.63 -8.08 -6.39
N ALA A 119 4.42 -9.40 -6.31
CA ALA A 119 4.19 -10.22 -7.49
C ALA A 119 2.93 -9.77 -8.25
N LEU A 120 1.84 -9.48 -7.53
CA LEU A 120 0.61 -8.96 -8.11
C LEU A 120 0.81 -7.57 -8.73
N LEU A 121 1.56 -6.68 -8.09
CA LEU A 121 1.91 -5.36 -8.59
C LEU A 121 2.71 -5.46 -9.89
N CYS A 122 3.78 -6.26 -9.91
CA CYS A 122 4.58 -6.52 -11.11
C CYS A 122 3.72 -7.12 -12.23
N PHE A 123 2.81 -8.04 -11.92
CA PHE A 123 1.88 -8.60 -12.89
C PHE A 123 0.93 -7.52 -13.44
N GLY A 124 0.24 -6.78 -12.57
CA GLY A 124 -0.68 -5.71 -12.97
C GLY A 124 0.00 -4.67 -13.85
N PHE A 125 1.15 -4.16 -13.39
CA PHE A 125 1.97 -3.20 -14.14
C PHE A 125 2.34 -3.73 -15.52
N TYR A 126 2.85 -4.96 -15.61
CA TYR A 126 3.16 -5.61 -16.89
C TYR A 126 1.98 -5.64 -17.84
N ARG A 127 0.80 -6.07 -17.35
CA ARG A 127 -0.40 -6.19 -18.16
C ARG A 127 -0.84 -4.83 -18.71
N PHE A 128 -0.71 -3.77 -17.90
CA PHE A 128 -1.05 -2.42 -18.29
C PHE A 128 -0.08 -1.84 -19.31
N VAL A 129 1.23 -1.87 -19.04
CA VAL A 129 2.22 -1.27 -19.96
C VAL A 129 2.27 -1.97 -21.32
N ARG A 130 1.96 -3.27 -21.36
CA ARG A 130 1.86 -4.06 -22.61
C ARG A 130 0.68 -3.68 -23.50
N LEU A 131 -0.24 -2.83 -23.05
CA LEU A 131 -1.24 -2.21 -23.93
C LEU A 131 -0.61 -1.23 -24.92
N PHE A 132 0.53 -0.64 -24.58
CA PHE A 132 1.10 0.49 -25.32
C PHE A 132 2.31 0.12 -26.16
N HIS A 133 3.03 -0.95 -25.80
CA HIS A 133 4.21 -1.36 -26.54
C HIS A 133 4.49 -2.88 -26.39
N SER A 134 4.99 -3.51 -27.46
CA SER A 134 5.23 -4.97 -27.54
C SER A 134 6.67 -5.39 -27.24
N GLY A 135 7.63 -4.45 -27.26
CA GLY A 135 9.06 -4.71 -27.04
C GLY A 135 9.37 -5.35 -25.68
N VAL A 136 10.29 -6.33 -25.69
CA VAL A 136 10.58 -7.18 -24.52
C VAL A 136 11.22 -6.45 -23.34
N TRP A 137 11.99 -5.39 -23.61
CA TRP A 137 12.65 -4.58 -22.58
C TRP A 137 11.82 -3.37 -22.13
N PHE A 138 10.77 -3.01 -22.85
CA PHE A 138 9.96 -1.83 -22.53
C PHE A 138 9.37 -1.89 -21.10
N PRO A 139 8.78 -3.00 -20.64
CA PRO A 139 8.27 -3.08 -19.26
C PRO A 139 9.36 -2.92 -18.21
N VAL A 140 10.60 -3.33 -18.49
CA VAL A 140 11.73 -3.16 -17.56
C VAL A 140 12.07 -1.68 -17.41
N PHE A 141 12.21 -0.95 -18.53
CA PHE A 141 12.49 0.48 -18.48
C PHE A 141 11.34 1.28 -17.89
N ALA A 142 10.10 0.90 -18.21
CA ALA A 142 8.91 1.51 -17.62
C ALA A 142 8.92 1.35 -16.09
N LEU A 143 9.19 0.13 -15.59
CA LEU A 143 9.26 -0.12 -14.16
C LEU A 143 10.41 0.64 -13.51
N ALA A 144 11.61 0.61 -14.10
CA ALA A 144 12.77 1.33 -13.58
C ALA A 144 12.48 2.82 -13.42
N VAL A 145 12.00 3.49 -14.48
CA VAL A 145 11.65 4.91 -14.43
C VAL A 145 10.51 5.19 -13.46
N THR A 146 9.49 4.33 -13.36
CA THR A 146 8.43 4.49 -12.36
C THR A 146 8.97 4.44 -10.93
N LEU A 147 9.90 3.53 -10.65
CA LEU A 147 10.48 3.37 -9.33
C LEU A 147 11.47 4.48 -8.96
N THR A 148 12.16 5.09 -9.94
CA THR A 148 13.31 5.98 -9.66
C THR A 148 13.17 7.41 -10.17
N LEU A 149 12.27 7.75 -11.09
CA LEU A 149 12.16 9.13 -11.58
C LEU A 149 11.18 9.93 -10.73
N TRP A 150 11.66 10.42 -9.58
CA TRP A 150 10.88 11.21 -8.62
C TRP A 150 11.56 12.56 -8.34
N GLY A 151 12.10 12.74 -7.15
CA GLY A 151 12.83 13.94 -6.73
C GLY A 151 14.23 13.62 -6.26
N ILE A 152 14.89 14.63 -5.68
CA ILE A 152 16.16 14.47 -4.97
C ILE A 152 15.95 14.20 -3.47
N ASP A 153 14.74 14.37 -2.98
CA ASP A 153 14.23 13.89 -1.68
C ASP A 153 12.93 13.11 -1.94
N MET A 154 12.41 12.36 -0.96
CA MET A 154 11.18 11.58 -1.10
C MET A 154 10.35 11.49 0.18
N TRP A 155 9.04 11.65 0.03
CA TRP A 155 8.09 11.20 1.04
C TRP A 155 7.91 9.69 0.99
N ALA A 156 7.89 9.06 2.16
CA ALA A 156 7.37 7.71 2.28
C ALA A 156 5.88 7.78 2.62
N TRP A 157 5.06 7.79 1.57
CA TRP A 157 3.62 7.74 1.69
C TRP A 157 3.07 6.51 0.99
N SER A 158 2.03 5.91 1.60
CA SER A 158 1.28 4.81 0.99
C SER A 158 0.85 5.17 -0.45
N GLY A 159 0.90 4.23 -1.40
CA GLY A 159 0.51 4.47 -2.79
C GLY A 159 1.55 5.17 -3.68
N PHE A 160 2.68 5.64 -3.15
CA PHE A 160 3.80 6.13 -3.94
C PHE A 160 4.67 4.95 -4.40
N LEU A 161 4.74 4.72 -5.70
CA LEU A 161 5.46 3.57 -6.29
C LEU A 161 6.95 3.88 -6.49
N SER A 162 7.66 4.29 -5.44
CA SER A 162 9.08 4.64 -5.51
C SER A 162 9.98 3.66 -4.75
N VAL A 163 11.26 3.65 -5.10
CA VAL A 163 12.29 2.90 -4.35
C VAL A 163 12.44 3.36 -2.90
N TYR A 164 11.99 4.58 -2.56
CA TYR A 164 12.01 5.09 -1.20
C TYR A 164 10.81 4.61 -0.38
N SER A 165 9.59 4.73 -0.91
CA SER A 165 8.36 4.46 -0.16
C SER A 165 8.03 2.97 -0.10
N LEU A 166 8.21 2.25 -1.21
CA LEU A 166 7.77 0.84 -1.30
C LEU A 166 8.42 -0.07 -0.25
N PRO A 167 9.75 -0.05 0.00
CA PRO A 167 10.39 -1.04 0.87
C PRO A 167 9.81 -1.12 2.29
N ILE A 168 9.29 0.00 2.82
CA ILE A 168 8.70 0.05 4.16
C ILE A 168 7.17 -0.09 4.17
N GLY A 169 6.54 -0.10 2.98
CA GLY A 169 5.10 -0.13 2.78
C GLY A 169 4.58 -1.30 1.96
N LEU A 170 5.43 -2.30 1.64
CA LEU A 170 5.07 -3.45 0.79
C LEU A 170 3.79 -4.20 1.21
N PRO A 171 3.52 -4.46 2.50
CA PRO A 171 2.32 -5.18 2.91
C PRO A 171 1.08 -4.27 3.07
N LEU A 172 1.16 -2.98 2.73
CA LEU A 172 0.06 -2.04 2.94
C LEU A 172 -1.07 -2.21 1.89
N PRO A 173 -2.32 -1.89 2.25
CA PRO A 173 -3.47 -1.91 1.33
C PRO A 173 -3.25 -1.12 0.02
N SER A 174 -2.46 -0.04 0.08
CA SER A 174 -2.16 0.78 -1.10
C SER A 174 -1.42 0.02 -2.22
N VAL A 175 -0.63 -1.01 -1.88
CA VAL A 175 0.12 -1.82 -2.85
C VAL A 175 -0.81 -2.77 -3.60
N VAL A 176 -1.69 -3.49 -2.89
CA VAL A 176 -2.71 -4.33 -3.53
C VAL A 176 -3.65 -3.48 -4.36
N ALA A 177 -4.10 -2.33 -3.84
CA ALA A 177 -4.97 -1.43 -4.58
C ALA A 177 -4.29 -0.90 -5.87
N SER A 178 -3.01 -0.54 -5.82
CA SER A 178 -2.24 -0.12 -7.01
C SER A 178 -2.12 -1.25 -8.04
N ALA A 179 -1.92 -2.48 -7.58
CA ALA A 179 -1.86 -3.65 -8.47
C ALA A 179 -3.21 -3.90 -9.17
N LEU A 180 -4.30 -3.84 -8.41
CA LEU A 180 -5.66 -3.99 -8.94
C LEU A 180 -6.02 -2.83 -9.88
N MET A 181 -5.59 -1.59 -9.59
CA MET A 181 -5.77 -0.42 -10.46
C MET A 181 -5.23 -0.67 -11.87
N PHE A 182 -4.01 -1.19 -12.00
CA PHE A 182 -3.45 -1.55 -13.31
C PHE A 182 -4.27 -2.62 -14.03
N LEU A 183 -4.81 -3.59 -13.29
CA LEU A 183 -5.67 -4.63 -13.86
C LEU A 183 -7.03 -4.07 -14.29
N VAL A 184 -7.64 -3.19 -13.50
CA VAL A 184 -8.88 -2.46 -13.84
C VAL A 184 -8.69 -1.69 -15.14
N TRP A 185 -7.65 -0.88 -15.25
CA TRP A 185 -7.34 -0.14 -16.47
C TRP A 185 -7.10 -1.06 -17.66
N THR A 186 -6.33 -2.13 -17.47
CA THR A 186 -6.09 -3.11 -18.54
C THR A 186 -7.39 -3.75 -19.01
N MET A 187 -8.25 -4.12 -18.07
CA MET A 187 -9.47 -4.85 -18.36
C MET A 187 -10.54 -3.95 -18.96
N LEU A 188 -10.63 -2.69 -18.52
CA LEU A 188 -11.48 -1.67 -19.12
C LEU A 188 -11.11 -1.44 -20.58
N ALA A 189 -9.83 -1.21 -20.88
CA ALA A 189 -9.36 -1.01 -22.25
C ALA A 189 -9.74 -2.19 -23.16
N ARG A 190 -9.68 -3.42 -22.64
CA ARG A 190 -10.07 -4.65 -23.35
C ARG A 190 -11.58 -4.87 -23.42
N ALA A 191 -12.33 -4.43 -22.42
CA ALA A 191 -13.80 -4.50 -22.43
C ALA A 191 -14.39 -3.57 -23.48
N PHE A 192 -13.75 -2.41 -23.72
CA PHE A 192 -14.10 -1.53 -24.83
C PHE A 192 -13.78 -2.15 -26.20
N ASP A 193 -12.72 -2.95 -26.33
CA ASP A 193 -12.40 -3.64 -27.59
C ASP A 193 -13.26 -4.92 -27.80
N ASP A 194 -13.67 -5.59 -26.73
CA ASP A 194 -14.45 -6.85 -26.76
C ASP A 194 -15.39 -6.92 -25.52
N PRO A 195 -16.66 -6.48 -25.63
CA PRO A 195 -17.57 -6.26 -24.51
C PRO A 195 -18.26 -7.54 -24.01
N ARG A 196 -17.48 -8.46 -23.43
CA ARG A 196 -18.01 -9.69 -22.81
C ARG A 196 -18.49 -9.44 -21.39
N ALA A 197 -19.62 -10.03 -21.00
CA ALA A 197 -20.23 -9.87 -19.67
C ALA A 197 -19.26 -10.15 -18.51
N TRP A 198 -18.45 -11.22 -18.60
CA TRP A 198 -17.49 -11.56 -17.55
C TRP A 198 -16.41 -10.49 -17.34
N ARG A 199 -16.07 -9.70 -18.38
CA ARG A 199 -15.14 -8.58 -18.22
C ARG A 199 -15.80 -7.45 -17.43
N TRP A 200 -17.07 -7.16 -17.66
CA TRP A 200 -17.76 -6.15 -16.85
C TRP A 200 -17.93 -6.61 -15.40
N ALA A 201 -18.27 -7.88 -15.17
CA ALA A 201 -18.38 -8.45 -13.82
C ALA A 201 -17.04 -8.44 -13.07
N GLY A 202 -15.96 -8.85 -13.71
CA GLY A 202 -14.63 -8.78 -13.08
C GLY A 202 -14.16 -7.34 -12.88
N LEU A 203 -14.54 -6.39 -13.76
CA LEU A 203 -14.20 -4.98 -13.61
C LEU A 203 -14.90 -4.39 -12.39
N ALA A 204 -16.19 -4.69 -12.21
CA ALA A 204 -16.95 -4.31 -11.03
C ALA A 204 -16.31 -4.87 -9.76
N SER A 205 -15.98 -6.17 -9.77
CA SER A 205 -15.34 -6.85 -8.63
C SER A 205 -14.02 -6.19 -8.24
N LEU A 206 -13.14 -5.96 -9.21
CA LEU A 206 -11.84 -5.31 -8.96
C LEU A 206 -12.00 -3.86 -8.51
N ALA A 207 -12.92 -3.11 -9.11
CA ALA A 207 -13.18 -1.72 -8.72
C ALA A 207 -13.74 -1.61 -7.30
N THR A 208 -14.70 -2.48 -6.93
CA THR A 208 -15.22 -2.58 -5.55
C THR A 208 -14.10 -2.87 -4.57
N LEU A 209 -13.22 -3.83 -4.87
CA LEU A 209 -12.10 -4.16 -4.00
C LEU A 209 -11.18 -2.94 -3.78
N ILE A 210 -10.89 -2.15 -4.82
CA ILE A 210 -10.08 -0.94 -4.67
C ILE A 210 -10.78 0.08 -3.77
N VAL A 211 -12.09 0.32 -3.99
CA VAL A 211 -12.89 1.24 -3.16
C VAL A 211 -12.88 0.83 -1.68
N LEU A 212 -13.01 -0.47 -1.42
CA LEU A 212 -13.08 -0.99 -0.06
C LEU A 212 -11.72 -1.17 0.63
N VAL A 213 -10.63 -1.20 -0.14
CA VAL A 213 -9.28 -1.44 0.39
C VAL A 213 -8.48 -0.15 0.51
N HIS A 214 -8.60 0.77 -0.45
CA HIS A 214 -7.84 2.01 -0.45
C HIS A 214 -8.52 3.09 -1.31
N GLN A 215 -9.35 3.92 -0.67
CA GLN A 215 -10.21 4.94 -1.29
C GLN A 215 -9.40 5.96 -2.12
N LEU A 216 -8.20 6.30 -1.66
CA LEU A 216 -7.31 7.24 -2.38
C LEU A 216 -6.82 6.65 -3.71
N THR A 217 -6.58 5.34 -3.76
CA THR A 217 -6.25 4.65 -5.02
C THR A 217 -7.49 4.46 -5.88
N ALA A 218 -8.68 4.36 -5.28
CA ALA A 218 -9.94 4.33 -6.03
C ALA A 218 -10.15 5.61 -6.84
N LEU A 219 -9.85 6.78 -6.27
CA LEU A 219 -9.85 8.07 -6.98
C LEU A 219 -8.89 8.04 -8.19
N ASN A 220 -7.64 7.62 -7.97
CA ASN A 220 -6.66 7.50 -9.05
C ASN A 220 -7.11 6.53 -10.14
N THR A 221 -7.71 5.41 -9.74
CA THR A 221 -8.27 4.40 -10.63
C THR A 221 -9.37 5.02 -11.49
N ALA A 222 -10.30 5.76 -10.89
CA ALA A 222 -11.41 6.41 -11.59
C ALA A 222 -10.91 7.43 -12.63
N ILE A 223 -9.93 8.28 -12.26
CA ILE A 223 -9.31 9.23 -13.20
C ILE A 223 -8.69 8.49 -14.39
N GLY A 224 -7.96 7.40 -14.13
CA GLY A 224 -7.41 6.58 -15.20
C GLY A 224 -8.47 5.90 -16.07
N CYS A 225 -9.59 5.46 -15.51
CA CYS A 225 -10.73 4.94 -16.26
C CYS A 225 -11.34 5.99 -17.19
N VAL A 226 -11.48 7.25 -16.73
CA VAL A 226 -11.94 8.37 -17.57
C VAL A 226 -10.95 8.62 -18.71
N ALA A 227 -9.65 8.68 -18.43
CA ALA A 227 -8.63 8.86 -19.47
C ALA A 227 -8.63 7.73 -20.51
N ILE A 228 -8.84 6.47 -20.09
CA ILE A 228 -8.97 5.32 -20.99
C ILE A 228 -10.25 5.40 -21.82
N ALA A 229 -11.36 5.84 -21.23
CA ALA A 229 -12.59 6.09 -21.97
C ALA A 229 -12.37 7.17 -23.04
N ILE A 230 -11.71 8.29 -22.71
CA ILE A 230 -11.34 9.35 -23.66
C ILE A 230 -10.48 8.81 -24.80
N TRP A 231 -9.47 8.00 -24.47
CA TRP A 231 -8.60 7.35 -25.46
C TRP A 231 -9.38 6.41 -26.40
N LYS A 232 -10.37 5.70 -25.87
CA LYS A 232 -11.18 4.73 -26.61
C LYS A 232 -12.44 5.32 -27.25
N LEU A 233 -12.81 6.56 -26.97
CA LEU A 233 -13.99 7.27 -27.51
C LEU A 233 -14.28 6.96 -28.99
N PRO A 234 -13.34 7.10 -29.94
CA PRO A 234 -13.63 6.86 -31.36
C PRO A 234 -13.94 5.41 -31.72
N LYS A 235 -13.73 4.46 -30.79
CA LYS A 235 -13.99 3.02 -30.96
C LYS A 235 -15.13 2.52 -30.09
N LEU A 236 -15.80 3.39 -29.32
CA LEU A 236 -16.90 2.96 -28.45
C LEU A 236 -18.12 2.59 -29.30
N ASP A 237 -18.60 1.38 -29.10
CA ASP A 237 -19.87 0.86 -29.60
C ASP A 237 -20.95 1.02 -28.51
N SER A 238 -22.21 1.26 -28.89
CA SER A 238 -23.33 1.33 -27.94
C SER A 238 -23.48 0.06 -27.11
N ARG A 239 -22.97 -1.08 -27.60
CA ARG A 239 -22.89 -2.36 -26.86
C ARG A 239 -22.10 -2.30 -25.56
N VAL A 240 -21.20 -1.32 -25.39
CA VAL A 240 -20.42 -1.16 -24.15
C VAL A 240 -21.23 -0.49 -23.04
N ILE A 241 -22.28 0.28 -23.38
CA ILE A 241 -23.04 1.11 -22.43
C ILE A 241 -23.74 0.26 -21.36
N PRO A 242 -24.49 -0.81 -21.71
CA PRO A 242 -25.15 -1.63 -20.69
C PRO A 242 -24.13 -2.29 -19.74
N GLY A 243 -22.99 -2.74 -20.28
CA GLY A 243 -21.93 -3.34 -19.47
C GLY A 243 -21.28 -2.35 -18.52
N LEU A 244 -21.04 -1.12 -18.97
CA LEU A 244 -20.50 -0.04 -18.14
C LEU A 244 -21.48 0.36 -17.02
N LEU A 245 -22.76 0.55 -17.35
CA LEU A 245 -23.81 0.88 -16.37
C LEU A 245 -23.96 -0.23 -15.33
N ALA A 246 -24.04 -1.49 -15.76
CA ALA A 246 -24.11 -2.64 -14.87
C ALA A 246 -22.86 -2.74 -13.98
N CYS A 247 -21.67 -2.46 -14.54
CA CYS A 247 -20.42 -2.44 -13.78
C CYS A 247 -20.43 -1.37 -12.68
N VAL A 248 -20.82 -0.13 -13.01
CA VAL A 248 -20.89 0.97 -12.03
C VAL A 248 -21.94 0.66 -10.96
N ALA A 249 -23.14 0.24 -11.36
CA ALA A 249 -24.20 -0.11 -10.43
C ALA A 249 -23.77 -1.24 -9.47
N SER A 250 -23.16 -2.30 -10.01
CA SER A 250 -22.63 -3.41 -9.19
C SER A 250 -21.54 -2.93 -8.24
N CYS A 251 -20.64 -2.06 -8.72
CA CYS A 251 -19.55 -1.53 -7.89
C CYS A 251 -20.10 -0.77 -6.68
N VAL A 252 -21.09 0.11 -6.92
CA VAL A 252 -21.75 0.89 -5.87
C VAL A 252 -22.49 -0.02 -4.89
N LEU A 253 -23.33 -0.91 -5.39
CA LEU A 253 -24.13 -1.83 -4.56
C LEU A 253 -23.24 -2.70 -3.67
N LEU A 254 -22.16 -3.25 -4.22
CA LEU A 254 -21.24 -4.06 -3.43
C LEU A 254 -20.47 -3.22 -2.41
N ALA A 255 -20.05 -2.01 -2.76
CA ALA A 255 -19.32 -1.14 -1.85
C ALA A 255 -20.18 -0.67 -0.67
N ILE A 256 -21.45 -0.31 -0.89
CA ILE A 256 -22.36 0.09 0.20
C ILE A 256 -22.83 -1.10 1.04
N SER A 257 -22.71 -2.33 0.53
CA SER A 257 -23.06 -3.55 1.26
C SER A 257 -21.96 -4.05 2.20
N TRP A 258 -20.80 -3.38 2.24
CA TRP A 258 -19.70 -3.79 3.10
C TRP A 258 -20.07 -3.59 4.58
N PRO A 259 -19.95 -4.62 5.44
CA PRO A 259 -20.59 -4.61 6.76
C PRO A 259 -19.80 -3.85 7.83
N TYR A 260 -18.51 -3.59 7.61
CA TYR A 260 -17.64 -3.06 8.67
C TYR A 260 -17.55 -1.53 8.73
N TYR A 261 -17.93 -0.82 7.66
CA TYR A 261 -17.98 0.64 7.67
C TYR A 261 -18.80 1.15 6.49
N SER A 262 -19.38 2.33 6.64
CA SER A 262 -20.07 3.02 5.55
C SER A 262 -19.07 3.73 4.64
N VAL A 263 -19.02 3.36 3.36
CA VAL A 263 -18.24 4.10 2.36
C VAL A 263 -18.77 5.52 2.17
N VAL A 264 -20.08 5.72 2.40
CA VAL A 264 -20.74 7.01 2.23
C VAL A 264 -20.32 8.00 3.32
N SER A 265 -20.10 7.55 4.56
CA SER A 265 -19.65 8.44 5.64
C SER A 265 -18.22 8.94 5.46
N LEU A 266 -17.41 8.26 4.64
CA LEU A 266 -16.06 8.71 4.29
C LEU A 266 -16.06 9.84 3.26
N LEU A 267 -17.14 10.03 2.50
CA LEU A 267 -17.23 11.10 1.51
C LEU A 267 -17.37 12.46 2.22
N GLY A 268 -16.33 13.29 2.11
CA GLY A 268 -16.32 14.64 2.69
C GLY A 268 -15.80 14.70 4.13
N SER A 269 -15.27 13.61 4.67
CA SER A 269 -14.55 13.66 5.94
C SER A 269 -13.24 14.44 5.77
N SER A 270 -13.04 15.45 6.61
CA SER A 270 -11.81 16.24 6.69
C SER A 270 -10.80 15.67 7.68
N ALA A 271 -11.10 14.52 8.32
CA ALA A 271 -10.31 14.00 9.44
C ALA A 271 -8.82 13.95 9.10
N ILE A 272 -8.49 13.33 7.97
CA ILE A 272 -7.10 13.13 7.53
C ILE A 272 -6.50 14.31 6.77
N ASP A 273 -7.26 15.38 6.49
CA ASP A 273 -6.85 16.40 5.51
C ASP A 273 -5.64 17.19 5.97
N GLY A 274 -5.58 17.56 7.26
CA GLY A 274 -4.48 18.35 7.82
C GLY A 274 -3.12 17.67 7.66
N SER A 275 -3.05 16.35 7.88
CA SER A 275 -1.81 15.59 7.74
C SER A 275 -1.24 15.60 6.31
N HIS A 276 -2.08 15.82 5.30
CA HIS A 276 -1.67 15.84 3.89
C HIS A 276 -1.07 17.17 3.43
N GLY A 277 -1.13 18.23 4.23
CA GLY A 277 -0.58 19.55 3.88
C GLY A 277 0.91 19.50 3.52
N VAL A 278 1.67 18.61 4.16
CA VAL A 278 3.10 18.42 3.89
C VAL A 278 3.37 17.96 2.44
N LEU A 279 2.43 17.28 1.77
CA LEU A 279 2.60 16.83 0.37
C LEU A 279 2.59 17.98 -0.64
N TYR A 280 2.20 19.17 -0.21
CA TYR A 280 2.27 20.38 -1.01
C TYR A 280 3.52 21.21 -0.70
N ASP A 281 4.25 20.89 0.36
CA ASP A 281 5.49 21.59 0.70
C ASP A 281 6.63 21.15 -0.23
N GLN A 282 7.43 22.10 -0.70
CA GLN A 282 8.65 21.86 -1.49
C GLN A 282 8.50 20.80 -2.61
N MET A 283 7.35 20.73 -3.31
CA MET A 283 7.06 19.68 -4.31
C MET A 283 8.16 19.50 -5.38
N TRP A 284 8.89 20.57 -5.71
CA TRP A 284 10.02 20.54 -6.65
C TRP A 284 11.17 19.66 -6.13
N LEU A 285 11.40 19.59 -4.82
CA LEU A 285 12.40 18.75 -4.20
C LEU A 285 12.03 17.27 -4.32
N TYR A 286 10.76 16.96 -4.03
CA TYR A 286 10.23 15.60 -3.92
C TYR A 286 9.84 14.96 -5.27
N GLN A 287 9.52 15.77 -6.28
CA GLN A 287 8.96 15.29 -7.55
C GLN A 287 9.56 16.00 -8.78
N GLY A 288 10.44 16.98 -8.60
CA GLY A 288 10.84 17.91 -9.66
C GLY A 288 11.55 17.28 -10.86
N LEU A 289 12.13 16.08 -10.74
CA LEU A 289 12.78 15.43 -11.89
C LEU A 289 11.75 15.00 -12.96
N ILE A 290 10.46 14.96 -12.61
CA ILE A 290 9.38 14.69 -13.56
C ILE A 290 9.26 15.76 -14.66
N VAL A 291 9.89 16.93 -14.50
CA VAL A 291 9.91 17.97 -15.54
C VAL A 291 10.44 17.44 -16.88
N LEU A 292 11.29 16.41 -16.85
CA LEU A 292 11.81 15.72 -18.03
C LEU A 292 10.70 15.06 -18.87
N ALA A 293 9.53 14.79 -18.29
CA ALA A 293 8.38 14.23 -18.99
C ALA A 293 7.51 15.28 -19.72
N LEU A 294 7.66 16.57 -19.44
CA LEU A 294 6.83 17.61 -20.07
C LEU A 294 6.93 17.62 -21.61
N PRO A 295 8.14 17.51 -22.22
CA PRO A 295 8.25 17.40 -23.67
C PRO A 295 7.55 16.15 -24.22
N ALA A 296 7.55 15.03 -23.48
CA ALA A 296 6.86 13.81 -23.88
C ALA A 296 5.35 14.01 -23.94
N LEU A 297 4.78 14.56 -22.87
CA LEU A 297 3.35 14.86 -22.80
C LEU A 297 2.94 15.83 -23.93
N TRP A 298 3.74 16.86 -24.19
CA TRP A 298 3.48 17.81 -25.29
C TRP A 298 3.49 17.13 -26.67
N LEU A 299 4.54 16.36 -26.97
CA LEU A 299 4.66 15.65 -28.26
C LEU A 299 3.52 14.66 -28.47
N ARG A 300 3.13 13.94 -27.40
CA ARG A 300 2.01 13.00 -27.42
C ARG A 300 0.69 13.72 -27.68
N PHE A 301 0.42 14.82 -26.97
CA PHE A 301 -0.79 15.61 -27.16
C PHE A 301 -0.89 16.18 -28.59
N ARG A 302 0.22 16.65 -29.14
CA ARG A 302 0.29 17.15 -30.52
C ARG A 302 -0.03 16.06 -31.55
N ARG A 303 0.37 14.81 -31.27
CA ARG A 303 0.13 13.64 -32.14
C ARG A 303 -1.27 13.06 -31.96
N ASP A 304 -1.76 12.99 -30.73
CA ASP A 304 -3.06 12.45 -30.36
C ASP A 304 -3.65 13.27 -29.20
N ARG A 305 -4.71 14.03 -29.50
CA ARG A 305 -5.41 14.87 -28.50
C ARG A 305 -6.17 14.03 -27.47
N ARG A 306 -6.27 12.72 -27.68
CA ARG A 306 -6.93 11.75 -26.79
C ARG A 306 -5.93 10.79 -26.15
N ASP A 307 -4.63 11.11 -26.17
CA ASP A 307 -3.61 10.27 -25.56
C ASP A 307 -3.91 10.03 -24.07
N VAL A 308 -3.93 8.77 -23.67
CA VAL A 308 -4.34 8.36 -22.32
C VAL A 308 -3.45 8.96 -21.23
N PHE A 309 -2.13 9.04 -21.44
CA PHE A 309 -1.21 9.53 -20.42
C PHE A 309 -1.29 11.04 -20.28
N VAL A 310 -1.57 11.76 -21.37
CA VAL A 310 -1.84 13.20 -21.32
C VAL A 310 -3.08 13.47 -20.47
N TRP A 311 -4.17 12.72 -20.68
CA TRP A 311 -5.40 12.91 -19.89
C TRP A 311 -5.26 12.45 -18.44
N MET A 312 -4.55 11.35 -18.16
CA MET A 312 -4.24 10.95 -16.79
C MET A 312 -3.43 12.03 -16.06
N ALA A 313 -2.37 12.55 -16.70
CA ALA A 313 -1.56 13.61 -16.12
C ALA A 313 -2.35 14.91 -15.94
N ALA A 314 -3.11 15.34 -16.95
CA ALA A 314 -3.90 16.57 -16.87
C ALA A 314 -4.97 16.50 -15.77
N LEU A 315 -5.74 15.41 -15.70
CA LEU A 315 -6.77 15.24 -14.67
C LEU A 315 -6.16 15.10 -13.26
N GLY A 316 -5.07 14.33 -13.12
CA GLY A 316 -4.33 14.25 -11.86
C GLY A 316 -3.81 15.61 -11.40
N PHE A 317 -3.21 16.37 -12.32
CA PHE A 317 -2.75 17.73 -12.05
C PHE A 317 -3.91 18.65 -11.63
N LEU A 318 -5.06 18.59 -12.30
CA LEU A 318 -6.22 19.39 -11.94
C LEU A 318 -6.73 19.09 -10.53
N VAL A 319 -6.75 17.83 -10.11
CA VAL A 319 -7.14 17.43 -8.74
C VAL A 319 -6.14 17.99 -7.72
N VAL A 320 -4.84 17.80 -7.96
CA VAL A 320 -3.78 18.33 -7.07
C VAL A 320 -3.85 19.86 -6.99
N ALA A 321 -3.99 20.54 -8.12
CA ALA A 321 -4.13 22.00 -8.16
C ALA A 321 -5.39 22.47 -7.43
N ALA A 322 -6.52 21.77 -7.60
CA ALA A 322 -7.74 22.06 -6.85
C ALA A 322 -7.51 21.97 -5.33
N GLY A 323 -6.76 20.96 -4.85
CA GLY A 323 -6.46 20.84 -3.42
C GLY A 323 -5.66 22.03 -2.88
N TRP A 324 -4.67 22.50 -3.64
CA TRP A 324 -3.90 23.70 -3.28
C TRP A 324 -4.80 24.95 -3.19
N PHE A 325 -5.64 25.20 -4.19
CA PHE A 325 -6.48 26.41 -4.21
C PHE A 325 -7.67 26.37 -3.26
N THR A 326 -8.16 25.19 -2.90
CA THR A 326 -9.33 25.02 -2.02
C THR A 326 -8.96 24.73 -0.56
N GLY A 327 -7.69 24.43 -0.28
CA GLY A 327 -7.24 24.01 1.04
C GLY A 327 -7.61 22.56 1.40
N HIS A 328 -8.05 21.75 0.43
CA HIS A 328 -8.31 20.32 0.60
C HIS A 328 -7.06 19.50 0.29
N TYR A 329 -6.18 19.33 1.28
CA TYR A 329 -4.84 18.81 1.04
C TYR A 329 -4.80 17.30 0.72
N THR A 330 -5.86 16.55 1.02
CA THR A 330 -6.00 15.14 0.63
C THR A 330 -5.92 14.95 -0.88
N TYR A 331 -6.21 15.98 -1.68
CA TYR A 331 -6.13 15.89 -3.15
C TYR A 331 -4.69 15.75 -3.67
N ALA A 332 -3.66 16.04 -2.87
CA ALA A 332 -2.27 15.67 -3.19
C ALA A 332 -2.10 14.17 -3.43
N ARG A 333 -3.04 13.34 -2.98
CA ARG A 333 -3.05 11.89 -3.19
C ARG A 333 -3.33 11.48 -4.64
N ALA A 334 -3.59 12.45 -5.53
CA ALA A 334 -3.56 12.27 -6.98
C ALA A 334 -2.14 12.40 -7.60
N LEU A 335 -1.14 12.83 -6.84
CA LEU A 335 0.26 12.94 -7.30
C LEU A 335 0.83 11.62 -7.84
N PRO A 336 0.62 10.44 -7.20
CA PRO A 336 1.12 9.18 -7.74
C PRO A 336 0.61 8.86 -9.15
N LEU A 337 -0.65 9.20 -9.45
CA LEU A 337 -1.21 9.01 -10.79
C LEU A 337 -0.57 9.97 -11.80
N LEU A 338 -0.47 11.25 -11.46
CA LEU A 338 0.19 12.26 -12.29
C LEU A 338 1.63 11.84 -12.64
N MET A 339 2.38 11.44 -11.61
CA MET A 339 3.75 10.94 -11.73
C MET A 339 3.84 9.73 -12.64
N LEU A 340 3.03 8.70 -12.38
CA LEU A 340 2.98 7.48 -13.17
C LEU A 340 2.67 7.75 -14.65
N ALA A 341 1.69 8.62 -14.93
CA ALA A 341 1.31 8.96 -16.30
C ALA A 341 2.45 9.68 -17.03
N ALA A 342 3.09 10.66 -16.37
CA ALA A 342 4.22 11.39 -16.92
C ALA A 342 5.45 10.50 -17.15
N GLN A 343 5.78 9.62 -16.20
CA GLN A 343 6.86 8.63 -16.31
C GLN A 343 6.64 7.68 -17.49
N LEU A 344 5.43 7.13 -17.64
CA LEU A 344 5.11 6.21 -18.73
C LEU A 344 5.09 6.92 -20.10
N ALA A 345 4.58 8.16 -20.17
CA ALA A 345 4.65 8.98 -21.37
C ALA A 345 6.10 9.21 -21.81
N LEU A 346 6.98 9.54 -20.87
CA LEU A 346 8.40 9.75 -21.10
C LEU A 346 9.09 8.50 -21.64
N VAL A 347 8.93 7.36 -20.97
CA VAL A 347 9.56 6.10 -21.40
C VAL A 347 9.09 5.68 -22.79
N LEU A 348 7.80 5.85 -23.09
CA LEU A 348 7.27 5.53 -24.42
C LEU A 348 7.89 6.38 -25.52
N GLU A 349 8.06 7.68 -25.30
CA GLU A 349 8.67 8.55 -26.31
C GLU A 349 10.17 8.29 -26.48
N ILE A 350 10.91 8.07 -25.38
CA ILE A 350 12.32 7.65 -25.45
C ILE A 350 12.45 6.35 -26.24
N TYR A 351 11.65 5.34 -25.89
CA TYR A 351 11.73 4.02 -26.52
C TYR A 351 11.36 4.08 -28.01
N ARG A 352 10.41 4.94 -28.39
CA ARG A 352 10.01 5.15 -29.80
C ARG A 352 11.09 5.86 -30.63
N LEU A 353 11.82 6.79 -30.04
CA LEU A 353 12.76 7.66 -30.76
C LEU A 353 14.22 7.20 -30.72
N ARG A 354 14.53 6.15 -29.96
CA ARG A 354 15.89 5.70 -29.63
C ARG A 354 16.81 5.47 -30.85
N ASP A 355 16.26 5.00 -31.97
CA ASP A 355 17.04 4.57 -33.13
C ASP A 355 17.20 5.68 -34.19
N ILE A 356 16.57 6.85 -34.00
CA ILE A 356 16.33 7.82 -35.09
C ILE A 356 16.93 9.20 -34.81
N ASN A 357 17.11 9.61 -33.55
CA ASN A 357 17.38 11.02 -33.23
C ASN A 357 18.48 11.20 -32.15
N LEU A 358 19.48 12.04 -32.43
CA LEU A 358 20.50 12.46 -31.46
C LEU A 358 19.88 13.12 -30.21
N GLN A 359 18.82 13.92 -30.38
CA GLN A 359 18.07 14.51 -29.27
C GLN A 359 17.43 13.45 -28.38
N ALA A 360 16.99 12.32 -28.94
CA ALA A 360 16.47 11.21 -28.16
C ALA A 360 17.56 10.54 -27.30
N LYS A 361 18.81 10.49 -27.80
CA LYS A 361 19.95 10.02 -27.01
C LYS A 361 20.24 10.97 -25.84
N ILE A 362 20.26 12.28 -26.08
CA ILE A 362 20.44 13.29 -25.01
C ILE A 362 19.35 13.14 -23.96
N TRP A 363 18.09 13.02 -24.38
CA TRP A 363 16.97 12.86 -23.47
C TRP A 363 17.05 11.55 -22.67
N THR A 364 17.47 10.45 -23.31
CA THR A 364 17.74 9.17 -22.65
C THR A 364 18.82 9.31 -21.58
N TYR A 365 19.93 9.98 -21.88
CA TYR A 365 21.00 10.21 -20.90
C TYR A 365 20.54 11.09 -19.76
N ALA A 366 19.78 12.16 -20.04
CA ALA A 366 19.22 13.03 -19.01
C ALA A 366 18.26 12.28 -18.08
N THR A 367 17.34 11.47 -18.62
CA THR A 367 16.44 10.64 -17.83
C THR A 367 17.19 9.59 -17.02
N THR A 368 18.22 8.97 -17.60
CA THR A 368 19.06 7.99 -16.90
C THR A 368 19.80 8.65 -15.75
N ALA A 369 20.44 9.80 -15.98
CA ALA A 369 21.14 10.56 -14.95
C ALA A 369 20.20 10.99 -13.82
N ALA A 370 18.98 11.44 -14.14
CA ALA A 370 17.96 11.78 -13.15
C ALA A 370 17.51 10.56 -12.32
N CYS A 371 17.29 9.41 -12.97
CA CYS A 371 16.96 8.17 -12.27
C CYS A 371 18.08 7.71 -11.32
N VAL A 372 19.34 7.77 -11.78
CA VAL A 372 20.52 7.42 -10.97
C VAL A 372 20.69 8.39 -9.81
N LEU A 373 20.51 9.69 -10.04
CA LEU A 373 20.59 10.72 -8.99
C LEU A 373 19.53 10.48 -7.91
N SER A 374 18.25 10.32 -8.31
CA SER A 374 17.17 10.07 -7.37
C SER A 374 17.40 8.78 -6.58
N LEU A 375 17.81 7.69 -7.26
CA LEU A 375 18.15 6.42 -6.61
C LEU A 375 19.31 6.58 -5.61
N ALA A 376 20.38 7.28 -5.99
CA ALA A 376 21.54 7.48 -5.13
C ALA A 376 21.18 8.26 -3.86
N LEU A 377 20.24 9.18 -3.94
CA LEU A 377 19.81 10.01 -2.80
C LEU A 377 18.71 9.37 -1.94
N ASN A 378 17.97 8.38 -2.47
CA ASN A 378 16.73 7.88 -1.85
C ASN A 378 16.67 6.35 -1.73
N CYS A 379 17.81 5.65 -1.75
CA CYS A 379 17.85 4.18 -1.66
C CYS A 379 18.04 3.64 -0.23
N GLY A 380 18.13 4.48 0.81
CA GLY A 380 18.40 4.03 2.17
C GLY A 380 17.40 2.99 2.69
N ASN A 381 16.12 3.08 2.30
CA ASN A 381 15.10 2.08 2.66
C ASN A 381 15.27 0.73 1.94
N VAL A 382 15.83 0.71 0.73
CA VAL A 382 16.12 -0.55 0.00
C VAL A 382 17.19 -1.36 0.74
N LEU A 383 18.12 -0.67 1.40
CA LEU A 383 19.24 -1.28 2.11
C LEU A 383 18.82 -2.07 3.36
N TYR A 384 17.56 -1.97 3.81
CA TYR A 384 17.03 -2.87 4.86
C TYR A 384 17.01 -4.35 4.45
N VAL A 385 17.24 -4.66 3.17
CA VAL A 385 17.47 -6.02 2.68
C VAL A 385 18.76 -6.64 3.26
N LEU A 386 19.74 -5.79 3.60
CA LEU A 386 21.04 -6.21 4.14
C LEU A 386 20.96 -6.46 5.65
N PRO A 387 21.85 -7.29 6.22
CA PRO A 387 21.94 -7.46 7.67
C PRO A 387 22.23 -6.14 8.39
N PRO A 388 21.56 -5.86 9.53
CA PRO A 388 21.78 -4.64 10.27
C PRO A 388 23.21 -4.56 10.81
N SER A 389 23.81 -3.37 10.71
CA SER A 389 25.10 -3.03 11.30
C SER A 389 25.16 -1.51 11.53
N GLU A 390 26.02 -1.07 12.45
CA GLU A 390 26.19 0.36 12.73
C GLU A 390 26.66 1.14 11.48
N THR A 391 27.58 0.56 10.71
CA THR A 391 28.03 1.12 9.43
C THR A 391 26.89 1.27 8.44
N LEU A 392 26.05 0.24 8.31
CA LEU A 392 24.89 0.29 7.42
C LEU A 392 23.90 1.37 7.86
N ALA A 393 23.62 1.48 9.16
CA ALA A 393 22.71 2.50 9.69
C ALA A 393 23.19 3.93 9.36
N LYS A 394 24.50 4.19 9.46
CA LYS A 394 25.12 5.46 9.06
C LYS A 394 24.97 5.72 7.56
N VAL A 395 25.23 4.71 6.73
CA VAL A 395 25.05 4.82 5.27
C VAL A 395 23.59 5.10 4.91
N GLN A 396 22.65 4.34 5.48
CA GLN A 396 21.22 4.54 5.24
C GLN A 396 20.74 5.94 5.64
N PHE A 397 21.25 6.48 6.74
CA PHE A 397 20.94 7.85 7.17
C PHE A 397 21.32 8.89 6.10
N HIS A 398 22.49 8.76 5.48
CA HIS A 398 22.93 9.67 4.42
C HIS A 398 22.22 9.47 3.08
N LEU A 399 21.66 8.28 2.82
CA LEU A 399 20.96 7.94 1.57
C LEU A 399 19.43 8.03 1.68
N GLY A 400 18.94 8.74 2.71
CA GLY A 400 17.52 8.86 3.02
C GLY A 400 16.93 7.55 3.52
N ARG A 401 16.61 7.47 4.81
CA ARG A 401 15.87 6.34 5.40
C ARG A 401 14.72 6.82 6.26
N ASN A 402 13.66 6.03 6.29
CA ASN A 402 12.65 6.15 7.33
C ASN A 402 13.12 5.39 8.58
N PRO A 403 12.96 5.95 9.78
CA PRO A 403 13.19 5.21 11.00
C PRO A 403 12.21 4.03 11.08
N VAL A 404 12.72 2.88 11.50
CA VAL A 404 11.89 1.71 11.82
C VAL A 404 11.55 1.83 13.29
N PRO A 405 10.26 1.90 13.66
CA PRO A 405 9.87 2.02 15.05
C PRO A 405 10.14 0.70 15.82
N PRO A 406 10.23 0.76 17.17
CA PRO A 406 10.43 -0.44 17.99
C PRO A 406 9.23 -1.40 17.89
N ASP A 407 9.49 -2.69 18.06
CA ASP A 407 8.45 -3.74 18.18
C ASP A 407 8.11 -3.95 19.66
N TYR A 408 6.82 -3.82 20.00
CA TYR A 408 6.31 -4.00 21.36
C TYR A 408 5.81 -5.42 21.63
N GLY A 409 6.24 -6.40 20.82
CA GLY A 409 5.87 -7.81 20.95
C GLY A 409 6.21 -8.45 22.30
N TRP A 410 7.20 -7.91 23.02
CA TRP A 410 7.59 -8.37 24.37
C TRP A 410 6.49 -8.16 25.42
N LEU A 411 5.57 -7.21 25.21
CA LEU A 411 4.46 -6.95 26.14
C LEU A 411 3.54 -8.16 26.29
N ARG A 412 3.44 -9.00 25.26
CA ARG A 412 2.54 -10.16 25.22
C ARG A 412 2.83 -11.21 26.30
N ASP A 413 4.04 -11.21 26.86
CA ASP A 413 4.42 -12.12 27.93
C ASP A 413 3.89 -11.68 29.30
N PHE A 414 3.39 -10.44 29.41
CA PHE A 414 2.97 -9.81 30.67
C PHE A 414 1.51 -9.37 30.67
N THR A 415 0.99 -8.99 29.50
CA THR A 415 -0.36 -8.44 29.36
C THR A 415 -1.35 -9.47 28.84
N ALA A 416 -2.62 -9.27 29.18
CA ALA A 416 -3.72 -10.02 28.60
C ALA A 416 -4.31 -9.29 27.38
N THR A 417 -5.05 -10.07 26.60
CA THR A 417 -5.83 -9.58 25.47
C THR A 417 -6.88 -8.60 25.95
N ASN A 418 -6.99 -7.45 25.27
CA ASN A 418 -7.90 -6.34 25.56
C ASN A 418 -7.56 -5.52 26.82
N ASP A 419 -6.41 -5.76 27.45
CA ASP A 419 -5.93 -4.85 28.48
C ASP A 419 -5.72 -3.45 27.90
N VAL A 420 -5.94 -2.43 28.73
CA VAL A 420 -5.76 -1.02 28.36
C VAL A 420 -4.44 -0.51 28.92
N ILE A 421 -3.63 0.10 28.06
CA ILE A 421 -2.34 0.70 28.42
C ILE A 421 -2.39 2.22 28.28
N VAL A 422 -1.79 2.92 29.25
CA VAL A 422 -1.55 4.37 29.18
C VAL A 422 -0.07 4.63 28.90
N THR A 423 0.20 5.52 27.95
CA THR A 423 1.54 5.91 27.53
C THR A 423 1.54 7.31 26.91
N ASP A 424 2.59 8.06 27.17
CA ASP A 424 2.86 9.37 26.57
C ASP A 424 3.64 9.26 25.25
N ASP A 425 4.25 8.11 24.96
CA ASP A 425 4.98 7.86 23.72
C ASP A 425 4.02 7.60 22.54
N LEU A 426 4.17 8.41 21.49
CA LEU A 426 3.36 8.32 20.28
C LEU A 426 3.59 6.99 19.53
N TYR A 427 4.82 6.48 19.52
CA TYR A 427 5.12 5.21 18.83
C TYR A 427 4.50 4.04 19.58
N ALA A 428 4.64 3.97 20.90
CA ALA A 428 3.98 3.00 21.75
C ALA A 428 2.47 3.02 21.51
N ARG A 429 1.82 4.18 21.60
CA ARG A 429 0.37 4.33 21.39
C ARG A 429 -0.09 3.75 20.05
N ARG A 430 0.70 3.97 19.00
CA ARG A 430 0.44 3.43 17.65
C ARG A 430 0.64 1.92 17.58
N ILE A 431 1.64 1.38 18.25
CA ILE A 431 2.12 0.01 17.94
C ILE A 431 1.50 -1.04 18.86
N VAL A 432 1.30 -0.74 20.14
CA VAL A 432 0.84 -1.71 21.14
C VAL A 432 -0.49 -2.37 20.79
N THR A 433 -1.36 -1.66 20.06
CA THR A 433 -2.67 -2.18 19.63
C THR A 433 -2.54 -3.37 18.65
N ALA A 434 -1.46 -3.45 17.88
CA ALA A 434 -1.16 -4.60 17.00
C ALA A 434 -0.78 -5.87 17.78
N HIS A 435 -0.59 -5.73 19.10
CA HIS A 435 -0.31 -6.83 20.02
C HIS A 435 -1.51 -7.16 20.91
N GLY A 436 -2.69 -6.62 20.61
CA GLY A 436 -3.95 -7.02 21.23
C GLY A 436 -4.41 -6.16 22.39
N LEU A 437 -3.70 -5.07 22.66
CA LEU A 437 -3.98 -4.10 23.71
C LEU A 437 -4.86 -2.96 23.18
N PHE A 438 -5.47 -2.21 24.09
CA PHE A 438 -6.13 -0.93 23.81
C PHE A 438 -5.32 0.21 24.43
N THR A 439 -5.52 1.43 23.95
CA THR A 439 -4.92 2.64 24.52
C THR A 439 -5.99 3.58 25.06
N VAL A 440 -5.60 4.52 25.93
CA VAL A 440 -6.53 5.52 26.46
C VAL A 440 -6.91 6.53 25.39
N ALA A 441 -5.92 7.09 24.70
CA ALA A 441 -6.11 7.90 23.49
C ALA A 441 -5.67 7.14 22.24
N PRO A 442 -6.25 7.43 21.06
CA PRO A 442 -5.89 6.72 19.85
C PRO A 442 -4.53 7.20 19.31
N GLY A 443 -3.76 6.28 18.72
CA GLY A 443 -2.49 6.57 18.07
C GLY A 443 -2.65 7.16 16.65
N TRP A 444 -3.79 6.92 16.02
CA TRP A 444 -4.21 7.56 14.77
C TRP A 444 -5.60 8.16 14.91
N GLU A 445 -5.88 9.17 14.10
CA GLU A 445 -7.22 9.73 13.96
C GLU A 445 -8.24 8.61 13.68
N ASP A 446 -9.29 8.58 14.51
CA ASP A 446 -10.34 7.58 14.43
C ASP A 446 -11.71 8.27 14.49
N PRO A 447 -12.42 8.43 13.35
CA PRO A 447 -13.66 9.20 13.29
C PRO A 447 -14.79 8.68 14.18
N VAL A 448 -14.71 7.43 14.64
CA VAL A 448 -15.73 6.85 15.53
C VAL A 448 -15.49 7.15 17.00
N VAL A 449 -14.31 7.67 17.36
CA VAL A 449 -13.99 8.12 18.72
C VAL A 449 -14.33 9.60 18.82
N ALA A 450 -15.41 9.93 19.55
CA ALA A 450 -15.90 11.32 19.64
C ALA A 450 -15.07 12.19 20.61
N ASP A 451 -14.47 11.59 21.63
CA ASP A 451 -13.81 12.23 22.77
C ASP A 451 -12.27 12.17 22.67
N THR A 452 -11.72 12.22 21.44
CA THR A 452 -10.26 12.08 21.20
C THR A 452 -9.42 13.13 21.94
N THR A 453 -9.86 14.39 21.95
CA THR A 453 -9.18 15.47 22.66
C THR A 453 -9.17 15.22 24.17
N ASP A 454 -10.33 14.89 24.75
CA ASP A 454 -10.47 14.65 26.19
C ASP A 454 -9.59 13.49 26.66
N ARG A 455 -9.50 12.42 25.85
CA ARG A 455 -8.61 11.27 26.09
C ARG A 455 -7.14 11.66 26.04
N ALA A 456 -6.72 12.42 25.04
CA ALA A 456 -5.33 12.88 24.92
C ALA A 456 -4.95 13.77 26.11
N GLU A 457 -5.81 14.70 26.50
CA GLU A 457 -5.59 15.52 27.69
C GLU A 457 -5.58 14.70 28.98
N ALA A 458 -6.39 13.63 29.07
CA ALA A 458 -6.37 12.74 30.23
C ALA A 458 -5.06 11.98 30.35
N GLU A 459 -4.49 11.49 29.24
CA GLU A 459 -3.15 10.89 29.24
C GLU A 459 -2.08 11.92 29.65
N GLU A 460 -2.10 13.13 29.10
CA GLU A 460 -1.17 14.19 29.51
C GLU A 460 -1.28 14.50 31.02
N ARG A 461 -2.51 14.61 31.54
CA ARG A 461 -2.76 14.81 32.98
C ARG A 461 -2.27 13.65 33.81
N PHE A 462 -2.33 12.41 33.30
CA PHE A 462 -1.87 11.21 34.01
C PHE A 462 -0.36 11.28 34.31
N PHE A 463 0.44 11.67 33.32
CA PHE A 463 1.90 11.79 33.46
C PHE A 463 2.33 13.10 34.15
N ALA A 464 1.55 14.17 34.03
CA ALA A 464 1.89 15.47 34.62
C ALA A 464 1.55 15.61 36.12
N THR A 465 0.64 14.78 36.65
CA THR A 465 0.17 14.91 38.04
C THR A 465 0.98 14.07 39.02
N ASP A 466 1.25 14.64 40.20
CA ASP A 466 1.77 13.92 41.37
C ASP A 466 0.64 13.38 42.28
N SER A 467 -0.63 13.63 41.95
CA SER A 467 -1.78 13.24 42.78
C SER A 467 -2.19 11.78 42.53
N PRO A 468 -2.05 10.86 43.51
CA PRO A 468 -2.52 9.48 43.41
C PRO A 468 -4.00 9.39 43.04
N LYS A 469 -4.82 10.27 43.64
CA LYS A 469 -6.26 10.32 43.41
C LYS A 469 -6.58 10.63 41.94
N GLN A 470 -5.88 11.61 41.35
CA GLN A 470 -6.13 11.99 39.96
C GLN A 470 -5.72 10.89 38.99
N ARG A 471 -4.61 10.19 39.25
CA ARG A 471 -4.21 9.02 38.45
C ARG A 471 -5.23 7.88 38.58
N SER A 472 -5.73 7.64 39.80
CA SER A 472 -6.76 6.64 40.06
C SER A 472 -8.08 6.97 39.35
N ASP A 473 -8.52 8.23 39.36
CA ASP A 473 -9.73 8.68 38.67
C ASP A 473 -9.62 8.45 37.14
N ILE A 474 -8.47 8.77 36.53
CA ILE A 474 -8.20 8.52 35.09
C ILE A 474 -8.17 7.02 34.80
N THR A 475 -7.48 6.25 35.65
CA THR A 475 -7.36 4.79 35.54
C THR A 475 -8.74 4.12 35.55
N MET A 476 -9.60 4.50 36.51
CA MET A 476 -10.97 3.99 36.60
C MET A 476 -11.84 4.43 35.43
N THR A 477 -11.71 5.68 34.97
CA THR A 477 -12.52 6.23 33.88
C THR A 477 -12.27 5.49 32.56
N TYR A 478 -11.02 5.16 32.26
CA TYR A 478 -10.64 4.52 31.00
C TYR A 478 -10.29 3.03 31.12
N GLY A 479 -10.42 2.46 32.32
CA GLY A 479 -10.15 1.05 32.59
C GLY A 479 -8.68 0.67 32.38
N VAL A 480 -7.74 1.53 32.78
CA VAL A 480 -6.30 1.32 32.55
C VAL A 480 -5.78 0.18 33.43
N ASP A 481 -5.11 -0.79 32.81
CA ASP A 481 -4.49 -1.92 33.49
C ASP A 481 -2.98 -1.70 33.67
N TRP A 482 -2.35 -1.02 32.70
CA TRP A 482 -0.90 -0.91 32.56
C TRP A 482 -0.43 0.51 32.28
N VAL A 483 0.76 0.85 32.78
CA VAL A 483 1.51 2.05 32.38
C VAL A 483 2.75 1.61 31.63
N LEU A 484 2.95 2.17 30.44
CA LEU A 484 4.18 2.00 29.67
C LEU A 484 4.95 3.32 29.66
N ASP A 485 6.06 3.31 30.40
CA ASP A 485 7.01 4.42 30.55
C ASP A 485 8.17 4.22 29.57
N VAL A 486 8.34 5.18 28.65
CA VAL A 486 9.39 5.17 27.64
C VAL A 486 10.44 6.22 28.02
N PRO A 487 11.73 5.86 28.19
CA PRO A 487 12.73 6.74 28.81
C PRO A 487 12.99 8.10 28.15
N GLU A 488 12.58 8.30 26.90
CA GLU A 488 12.70 9.60 26.21
C GLU A 488 11.57 10.59 26.58
N GLY A 489 10.54 10.15 27.31
CA GLY A 489 9.40 10.95 27.76
C GLY A 489 9.50 11.41 29.23
N PRO A 490 8.49 12.18 29.72
CA PRO A 490 8.34 12.46 31.15
C PRO A 490 8.39 11.19 32.01
N GLU A 491 9.35 11.16 32.93
CA GLU A 491 9.56 9.99 33.79
C GLU A 491 8.31 9.69 34.62
N TYR A 492 7.73 8.50 34.42
CA TYR A 492 6.67 8.03 35.31
C TYR A 492 7.26 7.70 36.68
N ASN A 493 7.01 8.57 37.65
CA ASN A 493 7.36 8.32 39.05
C ASN A 493 6.15 7.68 39.75
N PRO A 494 6.17 6.36 40.04
CA PRO A 494 5.09 5.72 40.77
C PRO A 494 5.04 6.29 42.19
N ALA A 495 3.89 6.84 42.61
CA ALA A 495 3.70 7.14 44.01
C ALA A 495 3.74 5.82 44.80
N SER A 496 4.30 5.84 46.01
CA SER A 496 4.56 4.64 46.80
C SER A 496 3.28 3.82 47.02
N GLY A 497 3.15 2.71 46.29
CA GLY A 497 2.05 1.74 46.42
C GLY A 497 1.01 1.72 45.29
N ASP A 498 1.02 2.67 44.34
CA ASP A 498 -0.01 2.78 43.30
C ASP A 498 0.22 1.84 42.10
N SER A 499 1.48 1.44 41.87
CA SER A 499 1.85 0.57 40.77
C SER A 499 3.11 -0.22 41.07
N SER A 500 3.27 -1.33 40.37
CA SER A 500 4.42 -2.23 40.52
C SER A 500 5.14 -2.39 39.19
N LEU A 501 6.47 -2.20 39.19
CA LEU A 501 7.30 -2.49 38.02
C LEU A 501 7.27 -3.99 37.75
N VAL A 502 6.78 -4.39 36.58
CA VAL A 502 6.65 -5.79 36.18
C VAL A 502 7.80 -6.22 35.28
N ALA A 503 8.19 -5.37 34.34
CA ALA A 503 9.23 -5.69 33.36
C ALA A 503 9.96 -4.44 32.86
N ILE A 504 11.22 -4.64 32.45
CA ILE A 504 12.00 -3.68 31.69
C ILE A 504 12.25 -4.29 30.32
N GLY A 505 11.69 -3.67 29.28
CA GLY A 505 11.83 -4.04 27.89
C GLY A 505 13.10 -3.48 27.23
N PRO A 506 13.18 -3.60 25.89
CA PRO A 506 14.25 -2.99 25.09
C PRO A 506 14.38 -1.48 25.37
N ASP A 507 15.60 -0.97 25.20
CA ASP A 507 15.93 0.46 25.35
C ASP A 507 15.51 1.10 26.69
N GLY A 508 15.30 0.27 27.72
CA GLY A 508 14.95 0.71 29.07
C GLY A 508 13.47 1.03 29.27
N GLN A 509 12.60 0.68 28.32
CA GLN A 509 11.13 0.81 28.46
C GLN A 509 10.63 0.06 29.69
N ARG A 510 9.75 0.65 30.49
CA ARG A 510 9.29 0.07 31.76
C ARG A 510 7.79 -0.17 31.72
N LEU A 511 7.38 -1.39 32.06
CA LEU A 511 5.98 -1.76 32.18
C LEU A 511 5.60 -1.85 33.65
N TYR A 512 4.62 -1.06 34.05
CA TYR A 512 4.05 -1.08 35.39
C TYR A 512 2.64 -1.64 35.35
N ARG A 513 2.31 -2.47 36.33
CA ARG A 513 0.93 -2.89 36.61
C ARG A 513 0.34 -1.97 37.66
N LEU A 514 -0.83 -1.42 37.39
CA LEU A 514 -1.56 -0.62 38.37
C LEU A 514 -2.15 -1.56 39.44
N GLY A 515 -2.01 -1.18 40.71
CA GLY A 515 -2.62 -1.91 41.82
C GLY A 515 -4.13 -1.70 41.81
N VAL A 516 -4.90 -2.80 41.87
CA VAL A 516 -6.37 -2.75 42.05
C VAL A 516 -6.72 -2.33 43.46
#